data_AF-A0A3D3GYW0-F1
#
_entry.id   AF-A0A3D3GYW0-F1
#
_cell.length_a   1.000
_cell.length_b   1.000
_cell.length_c   1.000
_cell.angle_alpha   90.00
_cell.angle_beta   90.00
_cell.angle_gamma   90.00
#
_symmetry.space_group_name_H-M   'P 1'
#
loop_
_entity.id
_entity.type
_entity.pdbx_description
1 polymer ?
#
loop_
_entity_poly.entity_id
_entity_poly.type
_entity_poly.pdbx_seq_one_letter_code
_entity_poly.pdbx_strand_id
1 'polypeptide(L)' 'MTINIIDPHLHLFSHSRGDYHWLKSENPPFWPDKHLLQQNFYIEDLNKALVNEEIKLKGFVHIEAGFDN' A
#
# COMPACT_ATOMS: atom_id res chain seq x y z
N MET A 1 -9.00 -24.72 -7.94
CA MET A 1 -7.52 -24.73 -7.95
C MET A 1 -7.07 -23.41 -7.37
N THR A 2 -6.15 -23.41 -6.41
CA THR A 2 -5.64 -22.16 -5.81
C THR A 2 -4.41 -21.70 -6.58
N ILE A 3 -4.42 -20.44 -7.00
CA ILE A 3 -3.30 -19.75 -7.64
C ILE A 3 -2.46 -19.12 -6.54
N ASN A 4 -1.16 -19.43 -6.52
CA ASN A 4 -0.23 -18.80 -5.62
C ASN A 4 0.48 -17.65 -6.35
N ILE A 5 0.46 -16.46 -5.78
CA ILE A 5 1.11 -15.28 -6.36
C ILE A 5 2.19 -14.72 -5.45
N ILE A 6 3.16 -14.04 -6.05
CA ILE A 6 4.14 -13.21 -5.36
C ILE A 6 4.01 -11.82 -5.98
N ASP A 7 3.82 -10.80 -5.16
CA ASP A 7 3.78 -9.41 -5.63
C ASP A 7 5.19 -8.80 -5.59
N PRO A 8 5.83 -8.54 -6.75
CA PRO A 8 7.20 -8.04 -6.77
C PRO A 8 7.31 -6.54 -6.42
N HIS A 9 6.19 -5.82 -6.24
CA HIS A 9 6.21 -4.39 -5.97
C HIS A 9 4.98 -3.96 -5.18
N LEU A 10 5.11 -3.98 -3.86
CA LEU A 10 4.08 -3.53 -2.94
C LEU A 10 4.54 -2.33 -2.11
N HIS A 11 3.71 -1.32 -1.98
CA HIS A 11 3.90 -0.23 -1.02
C HIS A 11 3.05 -0.48 0.23
N LEU A 12 3.72 -0.47 1.38
CA LEU A 12 3.10 -0.35 2.70
C LEU A 12 3.68 0.91 3.33
N PHE A 13 2.85 1.72 3.97
CA PHE A 13 3.30 2.98 4.54
C PHE A 13 2.46 3.41 5.74
N SER A 14 3.11 4.09 6.68
CA SER A 14 2.48 4.60 7.90
C SER A 14 2.34 6.10 7.80
N HIS A 15 1.22 6.56 7.22
CA HIS A 15 0.86 7.98 7.15
C HIS A 15 1.00 8.71 8.51
N SER A 16 0.72 8.02 9.63
CA SER A 16 0.87 8.61 10.98
C SER A 16 2.32 8.81 11.45
N ARG A 17 3.32 8.24 10.76
CA ARG A 17 4.72 8.24 11.20
C ARG A 17 5.69 8.87 10.22
N GLY A 18 5.42 8.75 8.92
CA GLY A 18 6.28 9.32 7.88
C GLY A 18 5.85 10.74 7.50
N ASP A 19 6.81 11.51 7.01
CA ASP A 19 6.61 12.82 6.39
C ASP A 19 6.53 12.71 4.87
N TYR A 20 5.48 12.02 4.39
CA TYR A 20 5.27 11.81 2.96
C TYR A 20 4.83 13.10 2.26
N HIS A 21 5.75 13.96 1.79
CA HIS A 21 5.37 15.25 1.18
C HIS A 21 4.44 15.06 -0.03
N TRP A 22 4.71 14.06 -0.86
CA TRP A 22 3.88 13.78 -2.03
C TRP A 22 2.45 13.39 -1.66
N LEU A 23 2.17 12.97 -0.42
CA LEU A 23 0.85 12.54 0.04
C LEU A 23 0.03 13.69 0.66
N LYS A 24 0.65 14.83 0.99
CA LYS A 24 -0.04 16.04 1.46
C LYS A 24 -0.94 16.61 0.35
N SER A 25 -2.14 17.06 0.70
CA SER A 25 -3.16 17.51 -0.27
C SER A 25 -2.72 18.70 -1.11
N GLU A 26 -1.87 19.55 -0.52
CA GLU A 26 -1.37 20.80 -1.10
C GLU A 26 -0.20 20.58 -2.06
N ASN A 27 0.39 19.38 -2.06
CA ASN A 27 1.53 19.04 -2.88
C ASN A 27 1.12 18.23 -4.12
N PRO A 28 1.83 18.36 -5.25
CA PRO A 28 1.66 17.41 -6.34
C PRO A 28 2.07 15.99 -5.90
N PRO A 29 1.51 14.93 -6.50
CA PRO A 29 0.47 14.96 -7.54
C PRO A 29 -0.93 15.28 -6.99
N PHE A 30 -1.75 15.99 -7.76
CA PHE A 30 -3.12 16.40 -7.39
C PHE A 30 -4.18 15.42 -7.89
N TRP A 31 -4.05 14.14 -7.51
CA TRP A 31 -5.05 13.14 -7.89
C TRP A 31 -6.37 13.40 -7.16
N PRO A 32 -7.53 13.34 -7.85
CA PRO A 32 -8.84 13.58 -7.22
C PRO A 32 -9.12 12.68 -6.00
N ASP A 33 -8.57 11.48 -6.01
CA ASP A 33 -8.73 10.42 -5.02
C ASP A 33 -7.51 10.26 -4.08
N LYS A 34 -6.56 11.20 -4.09
CA LYS A 34 -5.36 11.17 -3.22
C LYS A 34 -5.69 11.00 -1.74
N HIS A 35 -6.82 11.56 -1.29
CA HIS A 35 -7.30 11.44 0.08
C HIS A 35 -7.56 9.99 0.51
N LEU A 36 -7.83 9.06 -0.43
CA LEU A 36 -7.97 7.63 -0.14
C LEU A 36 -6.63 7.00 0.28
N LEU A 37 -5.51 7.59 -0.11
CA LEU A 37 -4.17 7.14 0.27
C LEU A 37 -3.70 7.76 1.59
N GLN A 38 -4.39 8.77 2.13
CA GLN A 38 -4.03 9.48 3.38
C GLN A 38 -4.43 8.68 4.63
N GLN A 39 -4.03 7.42 4.66
CA GLN A 39 -4.25 6.50 5.78
C GLN A 39 -3.07 5.53 5.89
N ASN A 40 -3.04 4.76 6.98
CA ASN A 40 -2.02 3.74 7.14
C ASN A 40 -2.40 2.47 6.35
N PHE A 41 -1.41 1.85 5.71
CA PHE A 41 -1.57 0.56 5.04
C PHE A 41 -0.58 -0.45 5.63
N TYR A 42 -1.12 -1.50 6.25
CA TYR A 42 -0.35 -2.54 6.92
C TYR A 42 -0.54 -3.91 6.28
N ILE A 43 0.28 -4.88 6.69
CA ILE A 43 0.23 -6.25 6.18
C ILE A 43 -1.15 -6.89 6.44
N GLU A 44 -1.78 -6.53 7.55
CA GLU A 44 -3.11 -7.03 7.93
C GLU A 44 -4.18 -6.65 6.91
N ASP A 45 -4.03 -5.52 6.22
CA ASP A 45 -4.99 -5.07 5.22
C ASP A 45 -4.91 -5.90 3.94
N LEU A 46 -3.72 -6.43 3.59
CA LEU A 46 -3.56 -7.41 2.51
C LEU A 46 -4.31 -8.70 2.81
N ASN A 47 -4.20 -9.20 4.05
CA ASN A 47 -4.88 -10.43 4.47
C ASN A 47 -6.41 -10.27 4.41
N LYS A 48 -6.93 -9.08 4.74
CA LYS A 48 -8.38 -8.77 4.59
C LYS A 48 -8.79 -8.60 3.13
N ALA A 49 -7.92 -8.11 2.26
CA ALA A 49 -8.23 -7.95 0.84
C ALA A 49 -8.25 -9.28 0.08
N LEU A 50 -7.44 -10.26 0.53
CA LEU A 50 -7.24 -11.54 -0.14
C LEU A 50 -8.09 -12.68 0.45
N VAL A 51 -9.36 -12.39 0.74
CA VAL A 51 -10.30 -13.37 1.35
C VAL A 51 -10.72 -14.46 0.36
N ASN A 52 -10.53 -14.28 -0.96
CA ASN A 52 -10.86 -15.30 -1.95
C ASN A 52 -9.83 -16.45 -1.94
N GLU A 53 -10.30 -17.67 -1.63
CA GLU A 53 -9.48 -18.90 -1.59
C GLU A 53 -8.87 -19.31 -2.95
N GLU A 54 -9.31 -18.70 -4.04
CA GLU A 54 -8.76 -18.93 -5.38
C GLU A 54 -7.38 -18.29 -5.58
N ILE A 55 -7.05 -17.21 -4.87
CA ILE A 55 -5.75 -16.51 -4.99
C ILE A 55 -5.11 -16.36 -3.61
N LYS A 56 -3.91 -16.92 -3.46
CA LYS A 56 -3.13 -16.83 -2.24
C LYS A 56 -1.83 -16.06 -2.48
N LEU A 57 -1.67 -14.92 -1.81
CA LEU A 57 -0.40 -14.22 -1.75
C LEU A 57 0.58 -15.02 -0.89
N LYS A 58 1.67 -15.48 -1.51
CA LYS A 58 2.72 -16.28 -0.86
C LYS A 58 3.92 -15.46 -0.41
N GLY A 59 4.04 -14.25 -0.93
CA GLY A 59 5.09 -13.31 -0.57
C GLY A 59 4.92 -12.02 -1.35
N PHE A 60 5.65 -11.01 -0.93
CA PHE A 60 5.73 -9.74 -1.64
C PHE A 60 7.08 -9.09 -1.38
N VAL A 61 7.44 -8.15 -2.24
CA VAL A 61 8.57 -7.25 -2.02
C VAL A 61 8.01 -5.89 -1.61
N HIS A 62 8.36 -5.44 -0.40
CA HIS A 62 8.04 -4.10 0.05
C HIS A 62 9.00 -3.08 -0.58
N ILE A 63 8.44 -2.06 -1.21
CA ILE A 63 9.16 -0.90 -1.74
C ILE A 63 8.70 0.32 -0.95
N GLU A 64 9.66 1.13 -0.50
CA GLU A 64 9.31 2.29 0.32
C GLU A 64 8.67 3.42 -0.51
N ALA A 65 7.65 4.07 0.06
CA ALA A 65 6.85 5.12 -0.56
C ALA A 65 7.32 6.56 -0.25
N GLY A 66 8.54 6.76 0.28
CA GLY A 66 9.11 8.09 0.55
C GLY A 66 8.85 8.63 1.97
N PHE A 67 9.13 7.80 2.98
CA PHE A 67 8.88 8.02 4.41
C PHE A 67 9.27 9.41 4.94
N ASP A 68 10.33 10.01 4.42
CA ASP A 68 10.90 11.30 4.85
C ASP A 68 11.25 12.21 3.66
N ASN A 69 10.57 12.02 2.53
CA ASN A 69 10.77 12.79 1.30
C ASN A 69 9.93 14.05 1.30
#